data_AF-A0A954WWX2-F1
#
_entry.id   AF-A0A954WWX2-F1
#
_cell.length_a   1.000
_cell.length_b   1.000
_cell.length_c   1.000
_cell.angle_alpha   90.00
_cell.angle_beta   90.00
_cell.angle_gamma   90.00
#
_symmetry.space_group_name_H-M   'P 1'
#
loop_
_entity.id
_entity.type
_entity.pdbx_description
1 polymer ?
#
loop_
_entity_poly.entity_id
_entity_poly.type
_entity_poly.pdbx_seq_one_letter_code
_entity_poly.pdbx_strand_id
1 'polypeptide(L)'
;SWCSPQEGTGANLAVMPEFKDSHPDASVISVYEAGELMGDGREAPGMRISMFLSNTNRGPAPDGDETLAADGTGPAWEATILTDAGKALLEAAINYALGVNPDPWLRLDDGSLTDPSERTTYVHDVLNTWMGDSNRDGEFNSSDFVEVFGAAKYETGQDAVWNEGDWNGDGLFNSGDFVVAFSDGGYEMGPRPEAHAVPEPNSIALALLSILGMSGLVRRK
;
A
#
# COMPACT_ATOMS: atom_id res chain seq x y z
N SER A 1 31.71 3.62 -22.72
CA SER A 1 30.84 2.84 -23.59
C SER A 1 29.54 2.64 -22.85
N TRP A 2 28.49 3.35 -23.24
CA TRP A 2 27.23 3.35 -22.49
C TRP A 2 26.35 2.17 -22.96
N CYS A 3 25.97 1.35 -21.98
CA CYS A 3 24.94 0.30 -21.94
C CYS A 3 24.55 -0.42 -23.26
N SER A 4 24.93 -1.71 -23.38
CA SER A 4 24.08 -2.70 -24.05
C SER A 4 23.43 -3.60 -23.00
N PRO A 5 22.15 -3.98 -23.13
CA PRO A 5 21.54 -5.03 -22.32
C PRO A 5 22.33 -6.33 -22.50
N GLN A 6 22.60 -7.08 -21.43
CA GLN A 6 23.08 -8.45 -21.60
C GLN A 6 21.97 -9.30 -22.20
N GLU A 7 22.27 -9.91 -23.35
CA GLU A 7 21.41 -10.86 -24.02
C GLU A 7 21.01 -12.01 -23.08
N GLY A 8 19.71 -12.29 -22.98
CA GLY A 8 19.23 -13.62 -22.58
C GLY A 8 18.52 -13.76 -21.22
N THR A 9 18.36 -12.73 -20.40
CA THR A 9 17.72 -12.92 -19.07
C THR A 9 16.21 -12.74 -19.05
N GLY A 10 15.59 -12.15 -20.09
CA GLY A 10 14.14 -11.89 -20.10
C GLY A 10 13.62 -11.06 -18.91
N ALA A 11 14.52 -10.49 -18.10
CA ALA A 11 14.19 -9.79 -16.88
C ALA A 11 14.14 -8.28 -17.17
N ASN A 12 13.09 -7.64 -16.68
CA ASN A 12 12.90 -6.19 -16.72
C ASN A 12 13.85 -5.42 -15.76
N LEU A 13 14.99 -6.02 -15.41
CA LEU A 13 15.93 -5.52 -14.41
C LEU A 13 17.36 -5.62 -14.97
N ALA A 14 17.95 -4.48 -15.32
CA ALA A 14 19.34 -4.40 -15.73
C ALA A 14 20.14 -3.66 -14.64
N VAL A 15 21.10 -4.36 -14.03
CA VAL A 15 22.06 -3.76 -13.09
C VAL A 15 23.37 -3.52 -13.84
N MET A 16 23.94 -2.33 -13.74
CA MET A 16 25.24 -1.98 -14.34
C MET A 16 26.36 -2.82 -13.69
N PRO A 17 27.12 -3.66 -14.43
CA PRO A 17 28.17 -4.49 -13.84
C PRO A 17 29.25 -3.65 -13.15
N GLU A 18 29.73 -2.59 -13.82
CA GLU A 18 30.78 -1.70 -13.32
C GLU A 18 30.35 -0.93 -12.04
N PHE A 19 29.04 -0.68 -11.89
CA PHE A 19 28.49 -0.05 -10.69
C PHE A 19 28.28 -1.06 -9.55
N LYS A 20 27.87 -2.29 -9.87
CA LYS A 20 27.75 -3.40 -8.90
C LYS A 20 29.10 -3.84 -8.34
N ASP A 21 30.16 -3.76 -9.14
CA ASP A 21 31.52 -4.06 -8.70
C ASP A 21 32.06 -3.03 -7.70
N SER A 22 31.58 -1.78 -7.76
CA SER A 22 31.97 -0.71 -6.82
C SER A 22 30.98 -0.49 -5.67
N HIS A 23 29.73 -0.92 -5.84
CA HIS A 23 28.62 -0.77 -4.89
C HIS A 23 27.71 -2.00 -4.96
N PRO A 24 28.12 -3.15 -4.38
CA PRO A 24 27.41 -4.42 -4.50
C PRO A 24 25.97 -4.38 -3.95
N ASP A 25 25.70 -3.41 -3.08
CA ASP A 25 24.41 -3.23 -2.40
C ASP A 25 23.50 -2.21 -3.11
N ALA A 26 23.98 -1.55 -4.17
CA ALA A 26 23.20 -0.53 -4.85
C ALA A 26 22.25 -1.15 -5.87
N SER A 27 20.97 -0.83 -5.72
CA SER A 27 19.92 -1.19 -6.67
C SER A 27 19.76 -0.07 -7.69
N VAL A 28 20.12 -0.33 -8.96
CA VAL A 28 19.95 0.62 -10.06
C VAL A 28 18.90 0.10 -11.03
N ILE A 29 17.92 0.94 -11.37
CA ILE A 29 16.92 0.67 -12.40
C ILE A 29 16.94 1.87 -13.36
N SER A 30 17.22 1.64 -14.65
CA SER A 30 17.35 2.70 -15.67
C SER A 30 16.07 2.87 -16.50
N VAL A 31 15.84 4.07 -17.05
CA VAL A 31 14.64 4.50 -17.80
C VAL A 31 14.92 4.57 -19.31
N TYR A 32 13.91 4.26 -20.14
CA TYR A 32 13.85 4.61 -21.56
C TYR A 32 12.44 5.10 -21.92
N GLU A 33 12.31 5.97 -22.92
CA GLU A 33 11.00 6.40 -23.45
C GLU A 33 10.32 5.29 -24.26
N ALA A 34 8.98 5.26 -24.27
CA ALA A 34 8.23 4.34 -25.13
C ALA A 34 8.54 4.62 -26.60
N GLY A 35 8.97 3.60 -27.35
CA GLY A 35 9.45 3.78 -28.73
C GLY A 35 10.92 4.21 -28.85
N GLU A 36 11.64 4.39 -27.75
CA GLU A 36 13.08 4.63 -27.81
C GLU A 36 13.80 3.36 -28.29
N LEU A 37 14.75 3.54 -29.21
CA LEU A 37 15.60 2.47 -29.70
C LEU A 37 16.64 2.13 -28.63
N MET A 38 16.47 0.95 -28.03
CA MET A 38 17.46 0.42 -27.10
C MET A 38 18.78 0.11 -27.82
N GLY A 39 19.86 -0.06 -27.06
CA GLY A 39 21.19 -0.38 -27.63
C GLY A 39 21.23 -1.68 -28.45
N ASP A 40 20.19 -2.52 -28.37
CA ASP A 40 19.99 -3.74 -29.16
C ASP A 40 19.05 -3.56 -30.38
N GLY A 41 18.62 -2.33 -30.66
CA GLY A 41 17.76 -1.98 -31.79
C GLY A 41 16.27 -2.30 -31.62
N ARG A 42 15.83 -2.78 -30.46
CA ARG A 42 14.40 -2.96 -30.16
C ARG A 42 13.79 -1.66 -29.65
N GLU A 43 12.52 -1.42 -29.98
CA GLU A 43 11.73 -0.32 -29.42
C GLU A 43 11.13 -0.72 -28.07
N ALA A 44 11.20 0.19 -27.09
CA ALA A 44 10.60 -0.03 -25.78
C ALA A 44 9.06 -0.05 -25.87
N PRO A 45 8.38 -1.11 -25.40
CA PRO A 45 6.94 -1.30 -25.65
C PRO A 45 6.00 -0.44 -24.78
N GLY A 46 6.52 0.43 -23.91
CA GLY A 46 5.71 1.31 -23.06
C GLY A 46 6.54 2.21 -22.14
N MET A 47 5.88 3.21 -21.55
CA MET A 47 6.51 4.14 -20.59
C MET A 47 6.83 3.40 -19.30
N ARG A 48 8.05 3.55 -18.79
CA ARG A 48 8.45 3.01 -17.48
C ARG A 48 9.07 4.12 -16.63
N ILE A 49 8.68 4.18 -15.36
CA ILE A 49 9.20 5.12 -14.37
C ILE A 49 10.28 4.41 -13.56
N SER A 50 11.45 5.04 -13.40
CA SER A 50 12.48 4.56 -12.47
C SER A 50 12.67 5.55 -11.33
N MET A 51 12.88 5.01 -10.14
CA MET A 51 13.20 5.77 -8.94
C MET A 51 14.61 5.43 -8.48
N PHE A 52 15.39 6.47 -8.17
CA PHE A 52 16.69 6.34 -7.53
C PHE A 52 16.50 6.32 -6.02
N LEU A 53 16.72 5.17 -5.39
CA LEU A 53 16.85 5.07 -3.94
C LEU A 53 18.33 4.84 -3.64
N SER A 54 19.11 5.93 -3.61
CA SER A 54 20.53 5.88 -3.23
C SER A 54 20.72 6.56 -1.88
N ASN A 55 21.37 5.86 -0.95
CA ASN A 55 22.02 6.49 0.19
C ASN A 55 23.51 6.60 -0.14
N THR A 56 23.97 7.78 -0.55
CA THR A 56 25.38 8.13 -0.40
C THR A 56 25.51 9.22 0.66
N ASN A 57 25.22 8.90 1.91
CA ASN A 57 26.00 9.50 2.99
C ASN A 57 27.34 8.76 3.08
N ARG A 58 28.22 9.04 2.12
CA ARG A 58 29.66 8.94 2.37
C ARG A 58 30.08 10.26 3.04
N GLY A 59 29.60 10.47 4.27
CA GLY A 59 30.33 11.37 5.15
C GLY A 59 31.68 10.72 5.42
N PRO A 60 32.81 11.46 5.43
CA PRO A 60 34.04 10.90 5.97
C PRO A 60 33.72 10.37 7.37
N ALA A 61 34.23 9.18 7.71
CA ALA A 61 34.27 8.76 9.10
C ALA A 61 34.81 9.95 9.91
N PRO A 62 34.20 10.34 11.04
CA PRO A 62 34.75 11.40 11.86
C PRO A 62 36.22 11.06 12.10
N ASP A 63 37.11 11.96 11.66
CA ASP A 63 38.55 11.73 11.70
C ASP A 63 38.93 11.31 13.13
N GLY A 64 39.35 10.05 13.31
CA GLY A 64 39.99 9.59 14.53
C GLY A 64 39.33 8.48 15.34
N ASP A 65 38.31 7.76 14.86
CA ASP A 65 37.86 6.52 15.52
C ASP A 65 38.13 5.27 14.68
N GLU A 66 39.36 4.76 14.80
CA GLU A 66 39.83 3.51 14.20
C GLU A 66 39.39 2.26 14.99
N THR A 67 38.51 2.38 15.99
CA THR A 67 38.04 1.23 16.77
C THR A 67 36.87 0.49 16.09
N LEU A 68 37.01 0.21 14.79
CA LEU A 68 36.26 -0.86 14.15
C LEU A 68 36.92 -2.19 14.52
N ALA A 69 36.25 -2.96 15.36
CA ALA A 69 36.72 -4.26 15.82
C ALA A 69 37.06 -5.17 14.63
N ALA A 70 38.25 -5.77 14.65
CA ALA A 70 38.77 -6.68 13.63
C ALA A 70 37.96 -7.99 13.48
N ASP A 71 36.92 -8.18 14.28
CA ASP A 71 35.99 -9.31 14.25
C ASP A 71 34.66 -9.00 13.52
N GLY A 72 34.49 -7.78 13.01
CA GLY A 72 33.28 -7.38 12.29
C GLY A 72 32.06 -7.12 13.18
N THR A 73 32.24 -6.94 14.50
CA THR A 73 31.14 -6.72 15.45
C THR A 73 30.97 -5.26 15.91
N GLY A 74 31.48 -4.29 15.13
CA GLY A 74 31.06 -2.89 15.27
C GLY A 74 29.55 -2.75 15.03
N PRO A 75 28.87 -1.71 15.55
CA PRO A 75 27.43 -1.59 15.45
C PRO A 75 27.02 -1.69 13.99
N ALA A 76 26.36 -2.80 13.64
CA ALA A 76 25.77 -2.97 12.34
C ALA A 76 24.77 -1.82 12.17
N TRP A 77 25.13 -0.84 11.35
CA TRP A 77 24.21 0.20 10.92
C TRP A 77 23.23 -0.48 9.97
N GLU A 78 22.22 -1.14 10.53
CA GLU A 78 21.08 -1.63 9.76
C GLU A 78 20.28 -0.40 9.32
N ALA A 79 20.59 0.11 8.15
CA ALA A 79 19.82 1.18 7.54
C ALA A 79 18.58 0.56 6.89
N THR A 80 17.45 0.58 7.59
CA THR A 80 16.14 0.23 7.03
C THR A 80 15.78 1.26 5.94
N ILE A 81 15.93 0.87 4.67
CA ILE A 81 15.84 1.75 3.47
C ILE A 81 14.43 2.30 3.28
N LEU A 82 13.40 1.51 3.60
CA LEU A 82 12.03 1.94 3.75
C LEU A 82 11.45 1.22 4.97
N THR A 83 10.81 1.97 5.87
CA THR A 83 9.91 1.35 6.86
C THR A 83 8.77 0.64 6.12
N ASP A 84 8.05 -0.26 6.79
CA ASP A 84 6.87 -0.91 6.19
C ASP A 84 5.85 0.13 5.68
N ALA A 85 5.70 1.24 6.40
CA ALA A 85 4.90 2.38 5.98
C ALA A 85 5.42 3.04 4.68
N GLY A 86 6.75 3.18 4.54
CA GLY A 86 7.36 3.71 3.32
C GLY A 86 7.17 2.79 2.12
N LYS A 87 7.28 1.47 2.32
CA LYS A 87 7.03 0.47 1.29
C LYS A 87 5.57 0.53 0.82
N ALA A 88 4.61 0.59 1.75
CA ALA A 88 3.19 0.71 1.45
C ALA A 88 2.88 1.99 0.64
N LEU A 89 3.53 3.11 0.97
CA LEU A 89 3.37 4.37 0.23
C LEU A 89 3.87 4.26 -1.22
N LEU A 90 5.01 3.59 -1.41
CA LEU A 90 5.61 3.38 -2.73
C LEU A 90 4.73 2.45 -3.60
N GLU A 91 4.24 1.36 -3.02
CA GLU A 91 3.31 0.43 -3.69
C GLU A 91 2.01 1.14 -4.09
N ALA A 92 1.43 1.97 -3.21
CA ALA A 92 0.26 2.76 -3.52
C ALA A 92 0.49 3.73 -4.69
N ALA A 93 1.64 4.41 -4.73
CA ALA A 93 2.01 5.33 -5.81
C ALA A 93 2.19 4.60 -7.16
N ILE A 94 2.78 3.40 -7.15
CA ILE A 94 2.93 2.56 -8.34
C ILE A 94 1.57 2.10 -8.84
N ASN A 95 0.70 1.60 -7.95
CA ASN A 95 -0.64 1.14 -8.30
C ASN A 95 -1.48 2.27 -8.91
N TYR A 96 -1.45 3.45 -8.29
CA TYR A 96 -2.07 4.68 -8.82
C TYR A 96 -1.53 5.02 -10.22
N ALA A 97 -0.21 5.01 -10.41
CA ALA A 97 0.43 5.35 -11.69
C ALA A 97 0.13 4.33 -12.81
N LEU A 98 -0.05 3.05 -12.45
CA LEU A 98 -0.38 1.99 -13.39
C LEU A 98 -1.89 1.92 -13.71
N GLY A 99 -2.71 2.75 -13.08
CA GLY A 99 -4.17 2.62 -13.15
C GLY A 99 -4.68 1.29 -12.60
N VAL A 100 -3.83 0.58 -11.87
CA VAL A 100 -4.21 -0.59 -11.08
C VAL A 100 -4.83 -0.01 -9.82
N ASN A 101 -6.16 0.10 -9.79
CA ASN A 101 -6.81 0.23 -8.50
C ASN A 101 -6.53 -1.10 -7.78
N PRO A 102 -5.71 -1.12 -6.71
CA PRO A 102 -5.54 -2.35 -5.97
C PRO A 102 -6.93 -2.78 -5.54
N ASP A 103 -7.28 -4.05 -5.78
CA ASP A 103 -8.55 -4.60 -5.31
C ASP A 103 -8.65 -4.25 -3.82
N PRO A 104 -9.60 -3.36 -3.42
CA PRO A 104 -9.61 -2.87 -2.05
C PRO A 104 -9.91 -4.00 -1.05
N TRP A 105 -10.45 -5.12 -1.53
CA TRP A 105 -10.65 -6.31 -0.72
C TRP A 105 -9.34 -7.03 -0.34
N LEU A 106 -8.27 -6.88 -1.13
CA LEU A 106 -6.99 -7.57 -0.87
C LEU A 106 -6.39 -7.21 0.50
N ARG A 107 -6.63 -5.97 0.97
CA ARG A 107 -6.15 -5.50 2.27
C ARG A 107 -6.76 -6.26 3.44
N LEU A 108 -7.93 -6.87 3.26
CA LEU A 108 -8.55 -7.70 4.29
C LEU A 108 -7.89 -9.08 4.42
N ASP A 109 -7.17 -9.52 3.38
CA ASP A 109 -6.59 -10.86 3.26
C ASP A 109 -5.06 -10.88 3.40
N ASP A 110 -4.39 -9.73 3.26
CA ASP A 110 -2.92 -9.63 3.24
C ASP A 110 -2.27 -9.53 4.64
N GLY A 111 -3.08 -9.57 5.70
CA GLY A 111 -2.62 -9.48 7.09
C GLY A 111 -2.15 -8.09 7.51
N SER A 112 -2.33 -7.05 6.68
CA SER A 112 -1.92 -5.68 7.02
C SER A 112 -2.85 -5.00 8.04
N LEU A 113 -4.10 -5.46 8.15
CA LEU A 113 -5.12 -4.96 9.07
C LEU A 113 -5.23 -5.84 10.33
N THR A 114 -4.29 -5.70 11.27
CA THR A 114 -4.26 -6.49 12.51
C THR A 114 -5.05 -5.88 13.67
N ASP A 115 -5.31 -4.58 13.64
CA ASP A 115 -6.15 -3.92 14.65
C ASP A 115 -7.65 -4.08 14.30
N PRO A 116 -8.47 -4.66 15.19
CA PRO A 116 -9.88 -4.86 14.90
C PRO A 116 -10.66 -3.58 14.63
N SER A 117 -10.29 -2.46 15.27
CA SER A 117 -10.95 -1.17 15.04
C SER A 117 -10.57 -0.60 13.68
N GLU A 118 -9.31 -0.73 13.26
CA GLU A 118 -8.86 -0.35 11.92
C GLU A 118 -9.57 -1.18 10.85
N ARG A 119 -9.70 -2.49 11.05
CA ARG A 119 -10.40 -3.39 10.12
C ARG A 119 -11.87 -3.00 9.95
N THR A 120 -12.60 -2.83 11.04
CA THR A 120 -14.01 -2.37 10.98
C THR A 120 -14.13 -1.02 10.29
N THR A 121 -13.23 -0.07 10.62
CA THR A 121 -13.20 1.25 9.96
C THR A 121 -12.95 1.09 8.45
N TYR A 122 -12.06 0.20 8.04
CA TYR A 122 -11.76 -0.05 6.63
C TYR A 122 -12.98 -0.61 5.88
N VAL A 123 -13.64 -1.63 6.44
CA VAL A 123 -14.85 -2.23 5.86
C VAL A 123 -15.98 -1.19 5.72
N HIS A 124 -16.11 -0.31 6.71
CA HIS A 124 -17.16 0.69 6.74
C HIS A 124 -16.89 1.90 5.86
N ASP A 125 -15.69 2.48 5.94
CA ASP A 125 -15.38 3.78 5.35
C ASP A 125 -14.74 3.67 3.97
N VAL A 126 -14.04 2.56 3.69
CA VAL A 126 -13.38 2.33 2.39
C VAL A 126 -14.21 1.41 1.50
N LEU A 127 -14.70 0.29 2.05
CA LEU A 127 -15.50 -0.66 1.27
C LEU A 127 -16.99 -0.33 1.26
N ASN A 128 -17.46 0.52 2.18
CA ASN A 128 -18.86 0.90 2.33
C ASN A 128 -19.80 -0.32 2.41
N THR A 129 -19.46 -1.27 3.28
CA THR A 129 -20.25 -2.47 3.52
C THR A 129 -20.25 -2.88 5.00
N TRP A 130 -20.87 -4.01 5.31
CA TRP A 130 -20.99 -4.60 6.64
C TRP A 130 -19.90 -5.65 6.88
N MET A 131 -19.55 -5.84 8.16
CA MET A 131 -18.83 -7.04 8.55
C MET A 131 -19.71 -8.26 8.24
N GLY A 132 -19.16 -9.25 7.56
CA GLY A 132 -19.89 -10.46 7.16
C GLY A 132 -20.34 -10.50 5.70
N ASP A 133 -20.30 -9.38 4.97
CA ASP A 133 -20.58 -9.31 3.53
C ASP A 133 -19.49 -10.06 2.74
N SER A 134 -19.68 -11.35 2.52
CA SER A 134 -18.68 -12.25 1.94
C SER A 134 -18.77 -12.29 0.43
N ASN A 135 -19.96 -12.06 -0.12
CA ASN A 135 -20.19 -12.02 -1.56
C ASN A 135 -19.92 -10.62 -2.17
N ARG A 136 -19.67 -9.61 -1.32
CA ARG A 136 -19.27 -8.23 -1.65
C ARG A 136 -20.40 -7.43 -2.33
N ASP A 137 -21.65 -7.72 -2.00
CA ASP A 137 -22.82 -7.08 -2.59
C ASP A 137 -23.31 -5.83 -1.83
N GLY A 138 -22.66 -5.51 -0.70
CA GLY A 138 -22.98 -4.36 0.14
C GLY A 138 -23.94 -4.67 1.29
N GLU A 139 -24.45 -5.90 1.37
CA GLU A 139 -25.35 -6.38 2.41
C GLU A 139 -24.69 -7.48 3.25
N PHE A 140 -25.17 -7.68 4.49
CA PHE A 140 -24.86 -8.91 5.24
C PHE A 140 -26.16 -9.66 5.49
N ASN A 141 -26.34 -10.80 4.83
CA ASN A 141 -27.57 -11.59 4.90
C ASN A 141 -27.29 -13.10 4.75
N SER A 142 -28.36 -13.89 4.65
CA SER A 142 -28.22 -15.35 4.54
C SER A 142 -27.43 -15.86 3.33
N SER A 143 -27.29 -15.07 2.25
CA SER A 143 -26.52 -15.45 1.07
C SER A 143 -25.01 -15.46 1.34
N ASP A 144 -24.51 -14.61 2.22
CA ASP A 144 -23.12 -14.61 2.66
C ASP A 144 -22.77 -15.90 3.40
N PHE A 145 -23.69 -16.41 4.22
CA PHE A 145 -23.50 -17.69 4.87
C PHE A 145 -23.41 -18.84 3.87
N VAL A 146 -24.18 -18.80 2.78
CA VAL A 146 -24.07 -19.81 1.72
C VAL A 146 -22.69 -19.77 1.07
N GLU A 147 -22.13 -18.57 0.85
CA GLU A 147 -20.78 -18.38 0.30
C GLU A 147 -19.71 -18.99 1.22
N VAL A 148 -19.64 -18.54 2.48
CA VAL A 148 -18.56 -18.96 3.40
C VAL A 148 -18.66 -20.44 3.80
N PHE A 149 -19.87 -20.99 3.96
CA PHE A 149 -20.01 -22.43 4.21
C PHE A 149 -19.74 -23.27 2.95
N GLY A 150 -19.84 -22.69 1.75
CA GLY A 150 -19.41 -23.30 0.50
C GLY A 150 -17.90 -23.57 0.47
N ALA A 151 -17.10 -22.74 1.14
CA ALA A 151 -15.64 -22.94 1.29
C ALA A 151 -15.27 -24.11 2.22
N ALA A 152 -16.21 -24.54 3.08
CA ALA A 152 -16.04 -25.66 4.01
C ALA A 152 -14.86 -25.51 5.00
N LYS A 153 -14.51 -24.28 5.40
CA LYS A 153 -13.38 -23.99 6.31
C LYS A 153 -13.76 -23.77 7.78
N TYR A 154 -15.06 -23.65 8.09
CA TYR A 154 -15.55 -23.37 9.43
C TYR A 154 -15.04 -24.39 10.48
N GLU A 155 -14.33 -23.90 11.50
CA GLU A 155 -13.80 -24.71 12.62
C GLU A 155 -12.89 -25.86 12.16
N THR A 156 -12.26 -25.73 10.98
CA THR A 156 -11.34 -26.74 10.45
C THR A 156 -9.87 -26.47 10.80
N GLY A 157 -9.54 -25.22 11.16
CA GLY A 157 -8.17 -24.76 11.33
C GLY A 157 -7.39 -24.56 10.02
N GLN A 158 -8.08 -24.60 8.87
CA GLN A 158 -7.49 -24.23 7.58
C GLN A 158 -7.51 -22.70 7.42
N ASP A 159 -6.47 -22.18 6.77
CA ASP A 159 -6.37 -20.77 6.43
C ASP A 159 -7.59 -20.33 5.61
N ALA A 160 -8.23 -19.24 6.00
CA ALA A 160 -9.39 -18.63 5.34
C ALA A 160 -9.09 -17.17 5.00
N VAL A 161 -9.67 -16.70 3.89
CA VAL A 161 -9.73 -15.27 3.53
C VAL A 161 -11.13 -14.71 3.78
N TRP A 162 -11.35 -13.42 3.53
CA TRP A 162 -12.61 -12.73 3.81
C TRP A 162 -13.86 -13.44 3.23
N ASN A 163 -13.84 -13.80 1.93
CA ASN A 163 -14.99 -14.46 1.28
C ASN A 163 -15.12 -15.95 1.66
N GLU A 164 -14.21 -16.47 2.47
CA GLU A 164 -14.27 -17.81 3.06
C GLU A 164 -14.60 -17.77 4.55
N GLY A 165 -14.79 -16.58 5.13
CA GLY A 165 -15.30 -16.36 6.47
C GLY A 165 -14.32 -15.74 7.49
N ASP A 166 -13.09 -15.40 7.12
CA ASP A 166 -12.14 -14.69 8.00
C ASP A 166 -12.47 -13.18 8.12
N TRP A 167 -13.54 -12.89 8.87
CA TRP A 167 -14.03 -11.53 9.05
C TRP A 167 -13.27 -10.79 10.14
N ASN A 168 -12.67 -11.50 11.10
CA ASN A 168 -11.85 -10.88 12.14
C ASN A 168 -10.38 -10.65 11.74
N GLY A 169 -9.91 -11.28 10.65
CA GLY A 169 -8.56 -11.14 10.12
C GLY A 169 -7.50 -11.99 10.83
N ASP A 170 -7.89 -13.02 11.56
CA ASP A 170 -6.97 -13.94 12.26
C ASP A 170 -6.48 -15.10 11.38
N GLY A 171 -6.96 -15.15 10.13
CA GLY A 171 -6.60 -16.14 9.12
C GLY A 171 -7.42 -17.42 9.21
N LEU A 172 -8.43 -17.53 10.09
CA LEU A 172 -9.24 -18.73 10.26
C LEU A 172 -10.73 -18.37 10.23
N PHE A 173 -11.55 -19.23 9.64
CA PHE A 173 -13.01 -19.10 9.77
C PHE A 173 -13.51 -19.92 10.98
N ASN A 174 -13.91 -19.24 12.04
CA ASN A 174 -14.38 -19.85 13.28
C ASN A 174 -15.48 -19.01 13.97
N SER A 175 -15.91 -19.44 15.15
CA SER A 175 -16.95 -18.72 15.91
C SER A 175 -16.60 -17.27 16.28
N GLY A 176 -15.31 -16.91 16.32
CA GLY A 176 -14.83 -15.54 16.51
C GLY A 176 -15.28 -14.59 15.40
N ASP A 177 -15.30 -15.05 14.15
CA ASP A 177 -15.77 -14.26 13.00
C ASP A 177 -17.25 -13.92 13.11
N PHE A 178 -18.07 -14.87 13.55
CA PHE A 178 -19.49 -14.61 13.81
C PHE A 178 -19.68 -13.56 14.89
N VAL A 179 -18.88 -13.58 15.96
CA VAL A 179 -18.97 -12.56 17.01
C VAL A 179 -18.69 -11.19 16.40
N VAL A 180 -17.68 -11.05 15.55
CA VAL A 180 -17.35 -9.77 14.90
C VAL A 180 -18.47 -9.32 13.97
N ALA A 181 -18.93 -10.17 13.04
CA ALA A 181 -19.96 -9.81 12.07
C ALA A 181 -21.32 -9.48 12.73
N PHE A 182 -21.76 -10.26 13.72
CA PHE A 182 -23.02 -9.96 14.40
C PHE A 182 -22.93 -8.77 15.35
N SER A 183 -21.75 -8.51 15.93
CA SER A 183 -21.55 -7.32 16.77
C SER A 183 -21.54 -6.03 15.97
N ASP A 184 -21.25 -6.11 14.67
CA ASP A 184 -21.38 -4.98 13.73
C ASP A 184 -22.84 -4.56 13.52
N GLY A 185 -23.78 -5.51 13.65
CA GLY A 185 -25.22 -5.25 13.62
C GLY A 185 -25.84 -5.06 12.23
N GLY A 186 -25.11 -5.38 11.16
CA GLY A 186 -25.57 -5.23 9.77
C GLY A 186 -26.49 -6.35 9.25
N TYR A 187 -26.67 -7.44 10.00
CA TYR A 187 -27.39 -8.62 9.51
C TYR A 187 -28.85 -8.32 9.14
N GLU A 188 -29.23 -8.59 7.90
CA GLU A 188 -30.57 -8.36 7.32
C GLU A 188 -31.01 -6.87 7.38
N MET A 189 -30.04 -5.95 7.44
CA MET A 189 -30.30 -4.50 7.37
C MET A 189 -30.35 -3.96 5.93
N GLY A 190 -30.04 -4.79 4.94
CA GLY A 190 -29.91 -4.40 3.53
C GLY A 190 -28.58 -3.70 3.23
N PRO A 191 -28.46 -3.01 2.08
CA PRO A 191 -27.22 -2.38 1.67
C PRO A 191 -26.82 -1.31 2.67
N ARG A 192 -25.53 -1.27 3.01
CA ARG A 192 -25.03 -0.19 3.86
C ARG A 192 -25.31 1.16 3.17
N PRO A 193 -26.03 2.08 3.83
CA PRO A 193 -26.28 3.40 3.26
C PRO A 193 -24.95 4.07 2.96
N GLU A 194 -24.76 4.54 1.73
CA GLU A 194 -23.60 5.37 1.42
C GLU A 194 -23.53 6.50 2.44
N ALA A 195 -22.36 6.68 3.05
CA ALA A 195 -22.11 7.83 3.91
C ALA A 195 -22.39 9.09 3.08
N HIS A 196 -23.55 9.72 3.31
CA HIS A 196 -23.88 10.98 2.66
C HIS A 196 -22.72 11.93 2.93
N ALA A 197 -22.07 12.41 1.86
CA ALA A 197 -21.06 13.43 1.96
C ALA A 197 -21.63 14.57 2.80
N VAL A 198 -21.15 14.70 4.04
CA VAL A 198 -21.54 15.80 4.91
C VAL A 198 -21.20 17.06 4.12
N PRO A 199 -22.17 17.94 3.82
CA PRO A 199 -21.88 19.17 3.09
C PRO A 199 -20.75 19.87 3.82
N GLU A 200 -19.57 19.95 3.18
CA GLU A 200 -18.41 20.54 3.82
C GLU A 200 -18.86 21.90 4.36
N PRO A 201 -18.61 22.21 5.65
CA PRO A 201 -18.97 23.50 6.20
C PRO A 201 -18.34 24.53 5.28
N ASN A 202 -19.15 25.44 4.70
CA ASN A 202 -18.77 26.35 3.62
C ASN A 202 -17.44 27.07 3.91
N SER A 203 -16.32 26.38 3.70
CA SER A 203 -14.99 26.80 4.17
C SER A 203 -14.53 27.94 3.28
N ILE A 204 -14.98 27.91 2.02
CA ILE A 204 -14.93 29.02 1.07
C ILE A 204 -15.70 30.24 1.60
N ALA A 205 -16.90 30.07 2.16
CA ALA A 205 -17.66 31.21 2.69
C ALA A 205 -16.99 31.81 3.93
N LEU A 206 -16.45 30.99 4.84
CA LEU A 206 -15.68 31.46 6.00
C LEU A 206 -14.36 32.12 5.58
N ALA A 207 -13.68 31.60 4.56
CA ALA A 207 -12.50 32.21 3.97
C ALA A 207 -12.82 33.56 3.31
N LEU A 208 -13.92 33.67 2.57
CA LEU A 208 -14.35 34.92 1.95
C LEU A 208 -14.76 35.98 2.99
N LEU A 209 -15.46 35.57 4.06
CA LEU A 209 -15.82 36.47 5.16
C LEU A 209 -14.59 36.98 5.92
N SER A 210 -13.59 36.13 6.16
CA SER A 210 -12.36 36.54 6.83
C SER A 210 -11.52 37.49 5.96
N ILE A 211 -11.43 37.26 4.65
CA ILE A 211 -10.78 38.19 3.70
C ILE A 211 -11.49 39.55 3.68
N LEU A 212 -12.83 39.57 3.62
CA LEU A 212 -13.60 40.82 3.65
C LEU A 212 -13.43 41.58 4.97
N GLY A 213 -13.44 40.87 6.10
CA GLY A 213 -13.18 41.44 7.43
C GLY A 213 -11.79 42.07 7.55
N MET A 214 -10.76 41.37 7.09
CA MET A 214 -9.38 41.90 7.07
C MET A 214 -9.22 43.10 6.13
N SER A 215 -9.87 43.06 4.97
CA SER A 215 -9.86 44.17 4.00
C SER A 215 -10.50 45.45 4.56
N GLY A 216 -11.55 45.31 5.37
CA GLY A 216 -12.19 46.42 6.07
C GLY A 216 -11.35 47.04 7.19
N LEU A 217 -10.50 46.23 7.85
CA LEU A 217 -9.57 46.69 8.89
C LEU A 217 -8.36 47.42 8.32
N VAL A 218 -7.82 46.99 7.18
CA VAL A 218 -6.67 47.63 6.52
C VAL A 218 -7.02 49.01 5.97
N ARG A 219 -8.27 49.24 5.54
CA ARG A 219 -8.73 50.55 5.04
C ARG A 219 -9.00 51.60 6.13
N ARG A 220 -8.93 51.23 7.42
CA ARG A 220 -9.18 52.14 8.56
C ARG A 220 -7.90 52.71 9.20
N LYS A 221 -6.74 52.52 8.58
CA LYS A 221 -5.48 53.20 8.95
C LYS A 221 -5.15 54.26 7.92
#